data_AF-A0AA35IEZ3-F1
#
_entry.id   AF-A0AA35IEZ3-F1
#
_cell.length_a   1.000
_cell.length_b   1.000
_cell.length_c   1.000
_cell.angle_alpha   90.00
_cell.angle_beta   90.00
_cell.angle_gamma   90.00
#
_symmetry.space_group_name_H-M   'P 1'
#
loop_
_entity.id
_entity.type
_entity.pdbx_description
1 polymer ?
#
loop_
_entity_poly.entity_id
_entity_poly.type
_entity_poly.pdbx_seq_one_letter_code
_entity_poly.pdbx_strand_id
1 'polypeptide(L)'
;MPWLQVRLAISPEQAETYEDALLEVGAVSVTFMDAEDQPIFEPDLNTTPLWSHTHLLALFEADAEPEQVFAHLRLLTGAGCHSTRPR
;
A
#
# COMPACT_ATOMS: atom_id res chain seq x y z
N MET A 1 8.89 -12.11 -19.53
CA MET A 1 8.84 -12.66 -18.16
C MET A 1 7.59 -12.10 -17.53
N PRO A 2 6.62 -12.91 -17.07
CA PRO A 2 5.39 -12.39 -16.48
C PRO A 2 5.69 -11.82 -15.10
N TRP A 3 5.27 -10.58 -14.82
CA TRP A 3 5.32 -10.01 -13.47
C TRP A 3 3.94 -10.10 -12.84
N LEU A 4 3.90 -10.38 -11.54
CA LEU A 4 2.67 -10.33 -10.78
C LEU A 4 2.51 -8.91 -10.24
N GLN A 5 1.39 -8.28 -10.54
CA GLN A 5 1.08 -6.94 -10.07
C GLN A 5 -0.12 -6.99 -9.13
N VAL A 6 0.07 -6.48 -7.91
CA VAL A 6 -0.98 -6.36 -6.89
C VAL A 6 -1.32 -4.89 -6.75
N ARG A 7 -2.62 -4.57 -6.80
CA ARG A 7 -3.13 -3.21 -6.61
C ARG A 7 -4.07 -3.17 -5.40
N LEU A 8 -3.79 -2.25 -4.49
CA LEU A 8 -4.57 -2.03 -3.27
C LEU A 8 -4.98 -0.55 -3.19
N ALA A 9 -6.20 -0.30 -2.72
CA ALA A 9 -6.63 1.04 -2.33
C ALA A 9 -6.36 1.19 -0.84
N ILE A 10 -5.52 2.17 -0.48
CA ILE A 10 -5.08 2.39 0.89
C ILE A 10 -5.14 3.88 1.23
N SER A 11 -5.19 4.18 2.52
CA SER A 11 -5.02 5.53 3.03
C SER A 11 -3.52 5.86 3.20
N PRO A 12 -3.14 7.15 3.14
CA PRO A 12 -1.73 7.57 3.24
C PRO A 12 -1.09 7.17 4.57
N GLU A 13 -1.86 7.09 5.65
CA GLU A 13 -1.42 6.59 6.96
C GLU A 13 -1.01 5.12 6.95
N GLN A 14 -1.52 4.33 6.00
CA GLN A 14 -1.25 2.90 5.89
C GLN A 14 -0.14 2.60 4.86
N ALA A 15 0.29 3.61 4.09
CA ALA A 15 1.23 3.47 2.98
C ALA A 15 2.54 2.81 3.41
N GLU A 16 3.17 3.33 4.46
CA GLU A 16 4.42 2.80 4.99
C GLU A 16 4.26 1.35 5.49
N THR A 17 3.17 1.05 6.20
CA THR A 17 2.90 -0.31 6.72
C THR A 17 2.72 -1.33 5.61
N TYR A 18 1.94 -0.99 4.57
CA TYR A 18 1.74 -1.91 3.46
C TYR A 18 2.97 -2.03 2.56
N GLU A 19 3.72 -0.95 2.36
CA GLU A 19 4.98 -0.97 1.63
C GLU A 19 5.97 -1.93 2.28
N ASP A 20 6.24 -1.76 3.57
CA ASP A 20 7.17 -2.59 4.33
C ASP A 20 6.73 -4.07 4.29
N ALA A 21 5.45 -4.33 4.53
CA ALA A 21 4.89 -5.68 4.46
C ALA A 21 5.03 -6.32 3.07
N LEU A 22 4.76 -5.56 1.99
CA LEU A 22 4.86 -6.09 0.63
C LEU A 22 6.31 -6.35 0.26
N LEU A 23 7.23 -5.48 0.66
CA LEU A 23 8.67 -5.69 0.51
C LEU A 23 9.15 -6.91 1.30
N GLU A 24 8.69 -7.12 2.53
CA GLU A 24 9.02 -8.28 3.36
C GLU A 24 8.53 -9.59 2.72
N VAL A 25 7.35 -9.58 2.11
CA VAL A 25 6.80 -10.73 1.39
C VAL A 25 7.55 -11.02 0.08
N GLY A 26 8.35 -10.08 -0.42
CA GLY A 26 9.18 -10.26 -1.62
C GLY A 26 8.73 -9.42 -2.83
N ALA A 27 8.05 -8.29 -2.60
CA ALA A 27 7.82 -7.32 -3.66
C ALA A 27 9.15 -6.75 -4.14
N VAL A 28 9.33 -6.69 -5.45
CA VAL A 28 10.52 -6.08 -6.08
C VAL A 28 10.41 -4.56 -6.16
N SER A 29 9.19 -4.04 -6.19
CA SER A 29 8.94 -2.61 -6.26
C SER A 29 7.55 -2.29 -5.75
N VAL A 30 7.44 -1.19 -5.00
CA VAL A 30 6.18 -0.62 -4.54
C VAL A 30 6.05 0.78 -5.13
N THR A 31 4.89 1.09 -5.73
CA THR A 31 4.59 2.38 -6.33
C THR A 31 3.28 2.92 -5.76
N PHE A 32 3.30 4.17 -5.30
CA PHE A 32 2.11 4.87 -4.86
C PHE A 32 1.57 5.74 -6.01
N MET A 33 0.29 5.62 -6.28
CA MET A 33 -0.42 6.39 -7.29
C MET A 33 -1.67 7.01 -6.70
N ASP A 34 -2.15 8.07 -7.31
CA ASP A 34 -3.47 8.61 -7.02
C ASP A 34 -4.59 7.61 -7.40
N ALA A 35 -5.68 7.63 -6.61
CA ALA A 35 -6.87 6.82 -6.86
C ALA A 35 -8.10 7.60 -7.37
N GLU A 36 -8.14 8.92 -7.22
CA GLU A 36 -9.35 9.75 -7.43
C GLU A 36 -9.13 11.03 -8.23
N ASP A 37 -8.04 11.13 -8.98
CA ASP A 37 -7.55 12.31 -9.70
C ASP A 37 -7.48 13.54 -8.78
N GLN A 38 -7.05 13.36 -7.52
CA GLN A 38 -6.99 14.45 -6.57
C GLN A 38 -5.74 15.31 -6.84
N PRO A 39 -5.90 16.62 -7.13
CA PRO A 39 -4.76 17.50 -7.27
C PRO A 39 -4.06 17.67 -5.91
N ILE A 40 -2.83 17.18 -5.82
CA ILE A 40 -1.97 17.46 -4.67
C ILE A 40 -1.29 18.81 -4.90
N PHE A 41 -1.53 19.76 -4.00
CA PHE A 41 -0.80 21.02 -4.00
C PHE A 41 0.62 20.80 -3.52
N GLU A 42 1.56 21.60 -4.03
CA GLU A 42 2.96 21.56 -3.61
C GLU A 42 3.04 21.68 -2.08
N PRO A 43 3.55 20.65 -1.42
CA PRO A 43 3.61 20.64 0.03
C PRO A 43 4.83 21.44 0.51
N ASP A 44 4.90 21.72 1.81
CA ASP A 44 6.06 22.38 2.41
C ASP A 44 7.36 21.63 2.07
N LEU A 45 8.45 22.40 1.93
CA LEU A 45 9.79 21.89 1.66
C LEU A 45 10.08 20.72 2.62
N ASN A 46 10.58 19.60 2.09
CA ASN A 46 10.85 18.33 2.80
C ASN A 46 9.64 17.45 3.17
N THR A 47 8.46 17.69 2.62
CA THR A 47 7.33 16.75 2.78
C THR A 47 6.88 16.18 1.44
N THR A 48 6.52 14.90 1.42
CA THR A 48 5.87 14.22 0.29
C THR A 48 4.55 13.64 0.78
N PRO A 49 3.49 14.47 0.90
CA PRO A 49 2.18 13.97 1.26
C PRO A 49 1.71 13.02 0.17
N LEU A 50 1.04 11.96 0.59
CA LEU A 50 0.35 11.04 -0.29
C LEU A 50 -1.12 11.48 -0.43
N TRP A 51 -1.78 11.04 -1.50
CA TRP A 51 -3.19 11.32 -1.75
C TRP A 51 -4.08 10.71 -0.66
N SER A 52 -5.19 11.38 -0.33
CA SER A 52 -6.19 10.88 0.64
C SER A 52 -6.66 9.46 0.30
N HIS A 53 -6.82 9.17 -0.99
CA HIS A 53 -6.98 7.82 -1.51
C HIS A 53 -5.80 7.50 -2.43
N THR A 54 -4.92 6.62 -1.96
CA THR A 54 -3.72 6.22 -2.69
C THR A 54 -3.88 4.78 -3.16
N HIS A 55 -3.57 4.52 -4.42
CA HIS A 55 -3.36 3.19 -4.94
C HIS A 55 -1.92 2.76 -4.72
N LEU A 56 -1.73 1.74 -3.90
CA LEU A 56 -0.46 1.04 -3.79
C LEU A 56 -0.42 -0.05 -4.85
N LEU A 57 0.60 0.01 -5.69
CA LEU A 57 0.98 -1.04 -6.63
C LEU A 57 2.23 -1.75 -6.14
N ALA A 58 2.14 -3.04 -5.86
CA ALA A 58 3.30 -3.88 -5.62
C ALA A 58 3.55 -4.77 -6.83
N LEU A 59 4.78 -4.75 -7.32
CA LEU A 59 5.27 -5.63 -8.36
C LEU A 59 6.06 -6.76 -7.71
N PHE A 60 5.83 -7.96 -8.22
CA PHE A 60 6.47 -9.19 -7.79
C PHE A 60 7.00 -9.95 -9.00
N GLU A 61 8.07 -10.72 -8.77
CA GLU A 61 8.62 -11.62 -9.78
C GLU A 61 7.63 -12.75 -10.13
N ALA A 62 7.85 -13.41 -11.27
CA ALA A 62 7.04 -14.52 -11.74
C ALA A 62 6.97 -15.70 -10.75
N ASP A 63 7.99 -15.83 -9.90
CA ASP A 63 8.14 -16.89 -8.90
C ASP A 63 7.38 -16.59 -7.60
N ALA A 64 6.87 -15.37 -7.44
CA ALA A 64 6.18 -14.98 -6.21
C ALA A 64 4.82 -15.67 -6.07
N GLU A 65 4.53 -16.17 -4.87
CA GLU A 65 3.27 -16.83 -4.59
C GLU A 65 2.16 -15.82 -4.21
N PRO A 66 1.14 -15.62 -5.07
CA PRO A 66 0.06 -14.67 -4.78
C PRO A 66 -0.71 -15.05 -3.52
N GLU A 67 -0.86 -16.35 -3.22
CA GLU A 67 -1.58 -16.81 -2.04
C GLU A 67 -0.90 -16.36 -0.74
N GLN A 68 0.43 -16.35 -0.69
CA GLN A 68 1.18 -15.87 0.48
C GLN A 68 1.00 -14.36 0.67
N VAL A 69 1.05 -13.59 -0.43
CA VAL A 69 0.80 -12.15 -0.43
C VAL A 69 -0.60 -11.85 0.09
N PHE A 70 -1.63 -12.53 -0.43
CA PHE A 70 -3.01 -12.34 0.01
C PHE A 70 -3.23 -12.76 1.46
N ALA A 71 -2.60 -13.85 1.91
CA ALA A 71 -2.67 -14.29 3.31
C ALA A 71 -2.07 -13.24 4.25
N HIS A 72 -0.90 -12.69 3.91
CA HIS A 72 -0.24 -11.66 4.70
C HIS A 72 -1.05 -10.36 4.72
N LEU A 73 -1.55 -9.92 3.56
CA LEU A 73 -2.44 -8.76 3.47
C LEU A 73 -3.72 -8.94 4.28
N ARG A 74 -4.30 -10.15 4.31
CA ARG A 74 -5.48 -10.44 5.15
C ARG A 74 -5.18 -10.36 6.63
N LEU A 75 -3.98 -10.71 7.08
CA LEU A 75 -3.58 -10.55 8.48
C LEU A 75 -3.47 -9.07 8.85
N LEU A 76 -2.89 -8.26 7.97
CA LEU A 76 -2.73 -6.82 8.17
C LEU A 76 -4.05 -6.06 8.08
N THR A 77 -4.84 -6.28 7.03
CA THR A 77 -6.17 -5.67 6.84
C THR A 77 -7.21 -6.21 7.82
N GLY A 78 -7.07 -7.46 8.25
CA GLY A 78 -7.93 -8.13 9.24
C GLY A 78 -7.72 -7.65 10.67
N ALA A 79 -6.62 -6.92 10.95
CA ALA A 79 -6.41 -6.21 12.20
C ALA A 79 -7.21 -4.90 12.26
N GLY A 80 -8.49 -4.95 11.88
CA GLY A 80 -9.49 -3.96 12.21
C GLY A 80 -9.86 -4.00 13.70
N CYS A 81 -8.87 -3.96 14.60
CA CYS A 81 -9.13 -3.64 16.00
C CYS A 81 -9.11 -2.11 16.13
N HIS A 82 -10.21 -1.52 15.69
CA HIS A 82 -10.58 -0.13 15.88
C HIS A 82 -10.59 0.21 17.37
N SER A 83 -9.43 0.59 17.93
CA SER A 83 -9.31 1.10 19.30
C SER A 83 -9.74 2.57 19.33
N THR A 84 -11.06 2.79 19.41
CA THR A 84 -11.78 3.81 20.20
C THR A 84 -10.98 5.02 20.72
N ARG A 85 -11.42 6.24 20.37
CA ARG A 85 -11.92 7.22 21.38
C ARG A 85 -12.70 8.40 20.76
N PRO A 86 -14.04 8.51 20.95
CA PRO A 86 -14.72 9.79 20.91
C PRO A 86 -14.58 10.50 22.28
N ARG A 87 -14.35 11.82 22.24
CA ARG A 87 -14.56 12.72 23.40
C ARG A 87 -15.96 13.32 23.33
#